data_AF-A0A060I2M1-F1
#
_entry.id   AF-A0A060I2M1-F1
#
_cell.length_a   1.000
_cell.length_b   1.000
_cell.length_c   1.000
_cell.angle_alpha   90.00
_cell.angle_beta   90.00
_cell.angle_gamma   90.00
#
_symmetry.space_group_name_H-M   'P 1'
#
loop_
_entity.id
_entity.type
_entity.pdbx_description
1 polymer ?
#
loop_
_entity_poly.entity_id
_entity_poly.type
_entity_poly.pdbx_seq_one_letter_code
_entity_poly.pdbx_strand_id
1 'polypeptide(L)'
;MSESVETAFVAELIRAANQIDKLTDHEVKLLLFRAIVTARDLREAVGIPGSGTPEDAVVRLYEIAEDVDQVSPAARTGALLEAAGLIRDLRIVVESGTKLALWQPASDLVT
;
A
#
# COMPACT_ATOMS: atom_id res chain seq x y z
N MET A 1 10.19 -18.51 -14.85
CA MET A 1 10.04 -17.23 -14.13
C MET A 1 9.45 -17.57 -12.78
N SER A 2 10.24 -17.46 -11.70
CA SER A 2 9.69 -17.67 -10.35
C SER A 2 8.69 -16.55 -10.06
N GLU A 3 7.51 -16.91 -9.58
CA GLU A 3 6.57 -15.94 -9.04
C GLU A 3 7.21 -15.34 -7.78
N SER A 4 7.58 -14.07 -7.84
CA SER A 4 8.02 -13.29 -6.69
C SER A 4 6.92 -13.21 -5.62
N VAL A 5 7.31 -13.17 -4.36
CA VAL A 5 6.42 -13.17 -3.18
C VAL A 5 5.35 -12.08 -3.26
N GLU A 6 5.70 -10.91 -3.81
CA GLU A 6 4.80 -9.76 -3.97
C GLU A 6 3.72 -10.01 -5.04
N THR A 7 4.00 -10.77 -6.11
CA THR A 7 2.96 -11.11 -7.12
C THR A 7 1.91 -11.99 -6.48
N ALA A 8 2.35 -13.01 -5.74
CA ALA A 8 1.45 -13.94 -5.06
C ALA A 8 0.61 -13.20 -4.02
N PHE A 9 1.20 -12.23 -3.31
CA PHE A 9 0.48 -11.41 -2.35
C PHE A 9 -0.53 -10.45 -3.00
N VAL A 10 -0.19 -9.82 -4.13
CA VAL A 10 -1.15 -9.03 -4.91
C VAL A 10 -2.35 -9.90 -5.34
N ALA A 11 -2.09 -11.12 -5.81
CA ALA A 11 -3.16 -12.06 -6.17
C ALA A 11 -4.01 -12.47 -4.95
N GLU A 12 -3.40 -12.61 -3.77
CA GLU A 12 -4.09 -12.86 -2.50
C GLU A 12 -5.05 -11.72 -2.15
N LEU A 13 -4.59 -10.46 -2.21
CA LEU A 13 -5.42 -9.28 -1.95
C LEU A 13 -6.62 -9.17 -2.90
N ILE A 14 -6.41 -9.41 -4.20
CA ILE A 14 -7.49 -9.41 -5.20
C ILE A 14 -8.50 -10.52 -4.92
N ARG A 15 -8.04 -11.74 -4.58
CA ARG A 15 -8.94 -12.83 -4.21
C ARG A 15 -9.75 -12.52 -2.95
N ALA A 16 -9.10 -11.96 -1.93
CA ALA A 16 -9.75 -11.53 -0.70
C ALA A 16 -10.82 -10.47 -0.98
N ALA A 17 -10.52 -9.48 -1.82
CA ALA A 17 -11.48 -8.44 -2.21
C ALA A 17 -12.72 -9.03 -2.90
N ASN A 18 -12.53 -10.03 -3.77
CA ASN A 18 -13.60 -10.72 -4.49
C ASN A 18 -14.43 -11.67 -3.61
N GLN A 19 -13.95 -12.00 -2.42
CA GLN A 19 -14.57 -12.95 -1.49
C GLN A 19 -14.80 -12.31 -0.12
N ILE A 20 -15.00 -10.98 -0.08
CA ILE A 20 -15.05 -10.20 1.15
C ILE A 20 -16.11 -10.70 2.15
N ASP A 21 -17.18 -11.33 1.64
CA ASP A 21 -18.27 -11.95 2.38
C ASP A 21 -17.84 -13.21 3.16
N LYS A 22 -16.69 -13.79 2.81
CA LYS A 22 -16.12 -14.99 3.45
C LYS A 22 -15.02 -14.67 4.45
N LEU A 23 -14.55 -13.42 4.49
CA LEU A 23 -13.49 -13.01 5.39
C LEU A 23 -14.07 -12.44 6.68
N THR A 24 -13.41 -12.75 7.78
CA THR A 24 -13.61 -12.10 9.06
C THR A 24 -12.95 -10.72 9.08
N ASP A 25 -13.44 -9.84 9.94
CA ASP A 25 -12.85 -8.52 10.20
C ASP A 25 -11.36 -8.62 10.53
N HIS A 26 -10.98 -9.64 11.30
CA HIS A 26 -9.58 -9.90 11.66
C HIS A 26 -8.71 -10.26 10.45
N GLU A 27 -9.19 -11.13 9.56
CA GLU A 27 -8.46 -11.50 8.33
C GLU A 27 -8.27 -10.28 7.41
N VAL A 28 -9.29 -9.44 7.27
CA VAL A 28 -9.18 -8.19 6.49
C VAL A 28 -8.15 -7.26 7.12
N LYS A 29 -8.19 -7.05 8.45
CA LYS A 29 -7.24 -6.20 9.19
C LYS A 29 -5.80 -6.66 8.99
N LEU A 30 -5.54 -7.97 9.10
CA LEU A 30 -4.21 -8.54 8.89
C LEU A 30 -3.71 -8.36 7.45
N LEU A 31 -4.57 -8.58 6.44
CA LEU A 31 -4.21 -8.37 5.04
C LEU A 31 -3.85 -6.91 4.77
N LEU A 32 -4.64 -5.96 5.28
CA LEU A 32 -4.38 -4.54 5.11
C LEU A 32 -3.09 -4.11 5.81
N PHE A 33 -2.84 -4.53 7.05
CA PHE A 33 -1.57 -4.21 7.72
C PHE A 33 -0.35 -4.79 7.02
N ARG A 34 -0.44 -6.03 6.55
CA ARG A 34 0.63 -6.63 5.75
C ARG A 34 0.88 -5.81 4.48
N ALA A 35 -0.19 -5.38 3.80
CA ALA A 35 -0.07 -4.55 2.61
C ALA A 35 0.54 -3.18 2.88
N ILE A 36 0.17 -2.54 4.01
CA ILE A 36 0.75 -1.27 4.47
C ILE A 36 2.26 -1.40 4.68
N VAL A 37 2.71 -2.46 5.36
CA VAL A 37 4.14 -2.72 5.58
C VAL A 37 4.85 -2.93 4.23
N THR A 38 4.33 -3.81 3.38
CA THR A 38 4.92 -4.06 2.05
C THR A 38 5.00 -2.79 1.19
N ALA A 39 3.95 -1.95 1.19
CA ALA A 39 3.96 -0.70 0.44
C ALA A 39 4.97 0.31 1.00
N ARG A 40 5.16 0.38 2.32
CA ARG A 40 6.18 1.23 2.95
C ARG A 40 7.59 0.79 2.56
N ASP A 41 7.88 -0.51 2.64
CA ASP A 41 9.19 -1.08 2.27
C ASP A 41 9.52 -0.80 0.80
N LEU A 42 8.55 -1.00 -0.09
CA LEU A 42 8.71 -0.72 -1.52
C LEU A 42 8.93 0.78 -1.79
N ARG A 43 8.21 1.67 -1.09
CA ARG A 43 8.41 3.12 -1.19
C ARG A 43 9.80 3.55 -0.73
N GLU A 44 10.28 3.00 0.38
CA GLU A 44 11.63 3.25 0.88
C GLU A 44 12.68 2.80 -0.16
N ALA A 45 12.50 1.62 -0.76
CA ALA A 45 13.40 1.10 -1.77
C ALA A 45 13.53 2.01 -3.01
N VAL A 46 12.52 2.82 -3.35
CA VAL A 46 12.55 3.75 -4.50
C VAL A 46 12.77 5.21 -4.12
N GLY A 47 12.81 5.54 -2.82
CA GLY A 47 12.97 6.91 -2.34
C GLY A 47 11.70 7.75 -2.35
N ILE A 48 10.51 7.12 -2.27
CA ILE A 48 9.22 7.82 -2.14
C ILE A 48 8.92 8.03 -0.65
N PRO A 49 8.92 9.27 -0.12
CA PRO A 49 8.50 9.52 1.24
C PRO A 49 6.97 9.40 1.38
N GLY A 50 6.51 9.01 2.56
CA GLY A 50 5.10 9.19 2.92
C GLY A 50 4.77 10.67 3.09
N SER A 51 3.59 11.10 2.68
CA SER A 51 3.18 12.50 2.85
C SER A 51 2.68 12.78 4.28
N GLY A 52 2.27 11.74 5.01
CA GLY A 52 1.68 11.85 6.35
C GLY A 52 0.28 12.46 6.36
N THR A 53 -0.34 12.64 5.19
CA THR A 53 -1.68 13.22 5.03
C THR A 53 -2.72 12.15 4.68
N PRO A 54 -4.03 12.40 4.88
CA PRO A 54 -5.11 11.51 4.42
C PRO A 54 -5.11 11.27 2.90
N GLU A 55 -4.44 12.11 2.13
CA GLU A 55 -4.24 11.95 0.69
C GLU A 55 -3.19 10.87 0.37
N ASP A 56 -2.44 10.39 1.37
CA ASP A 56 -1.59 9.21 1.23
C ASP A 56 -2.41 7.91 1.30
N ALA A 57 -2.31 7.08 0.27
CA ALA A 57 -2.92 5.75 0.24
C ALA A 57 -2.55 4.89 1.47
N VAL A 58 -1.30 4.98 1.95
CA VAL A 58 -0.86 4.21 3.13
C VAL A 58 -1.58 4.68 4.41
N VAL A 59 -1.91 5.97 4.50
CA VAL A 59 -2.66 6.53 5.63
C VAL A 59 -4.13 6.12 5.55
N ARG A 60 -4.77 6.25 4.37
CA ARG A 60 -6.16 5.79 4.19
C ARG A 60 -6.34 4.30 4.48
N LEU A 61 -5.41 3.47 4.00
CA LEU A 61 -5.43 2.04 4.25
C LEU A 61 -5.28 1.74 5.75
N TYR A 62 -4.47 2.52 6.47
CA TYR A 62 -4.33 2.39 7.92
C TYR A 62 -5.64 2.73 8.65
N GLU A 63 -6.30 3.82 8.27
CA GLU A 63 -7.61 4.21 8.84
C GLU A 63 -8.65 3.10 8.63
N ILE A 64 -8.77 2.57 7.40
CA ILE A 64 -9.68 1.45 7.11
C ILE A 64 -9.32 0.17 7.89
N ALA A 65 -8.03 -0.11 8.06
CA ALA A 65 -7.58 -1.28 8.82
C ALA A 65 -7.89 -1.15 10.32
N GLU A 66 -7.79 0.05 10.88
CA GLU A 66 -8.15 0.28 12.29
C GLU A 66 -9.65 0.14 12.52
N ASP A 67 -10.45 0.75 11.65
CA ASP A 67 -11.92 0.81 11.75
C ASP A 67 -12.63 -0.32 10.96
N VAL A 68 -11.94 -1.45 10.74
CA VAL A 68 -12.41 -2.51 9.84
C VAL A 68 -13.83 -2.98 10.19
N ASP A 69 -14.17 -3.06 11.47
CA ASP A 69 -15.46 -3.50 12.03
C ASP A 69 -16.57 -2.46 11.85
N GLN A 70 -16.21 -1.20 11.63
CA GLN A 70 -17.15 -0.08 11.46
C GLN A 70 -17.39 0.30 9.99
N VAL A 71 -16.52 -0.14 9.07
CA VAL A 71 -16.63 0.19 7.65
C VAL A 71 -17.42 -0.86 6.86
N SER A 72 -18.10 -0.39 5.81
CA SER A 72 -18.90 -1.27 4.94
C SER A 72 -18.04 -2.33 4.20
N PRO A 73 -18.61 -3.49 3.83
CA PRO A 73 -17.92 -4.47 2.99
C PRO A 73 -17.35 -3.88 1.69
N ALA A 74 -18.06 -2.92 1.07
CA ALA A 74 -17.58 -2.23 -0.13
C ALA A 74 -16.32 -1.40 0.13
N ALA A 75 -16.22 -0.74 1.28
CA ALA A 75 -15.01 -0.02 1.68
C ALA A 75 -13.83 -0.97 1.92
N ARG A 76 -14.08 -2.12 2.55
CA ARG A 76 -13.06 -3.16 2.76
C ARG A 76 -12.56 -3.75 1.43
N THR A 77 -13.47 -4.07 0.51
CA THR A 77 -13.14 -4.50 -0.87
C THR A 77 -12.31 -3.43 -1.57
N GLY A 78 -12.74 -2.17 -1.51
CA GLY A 78 -12.01 -1.05 -2.11
C GLY A 78 -10.59 -0.92 -1.56
N ALA A 79 -10.40 -1.00 -0.25
CA ALA A 79 -9.10 -0.93 0.39
C ALA A 79 -8.18 -2.09 -0.01
N LEU A 80 -8.68 -3.32 -0.10
CA LEU A 80 -7.89 -4.47 -0.56
C LEU A 80 -7.43 -4.30 -2.02
N LEU A 81 -8.30 -3.76 -2.89
CA LEU A 81 -7.96 -3.49 -4.29
C LEU A 81 -6.99 -2.30 -4.44
N GLU A 82 -7.16 -1.24 -3.66
CA GLU A 82 -6.23 -0.09 -3.62
C GLU A 82 -4.84 -0.55 -3.15
N ALA A 83 -4.79 -1.37 -2.10
CA ALA A 83 -3.56 -1.97 -1.61
C ALA A 83 -2.87 -2.85 -2.67
N ALA A 84 -3.63 -3.68 -3.37
CA ALA A 84 -3.11 -4.52 -4.46
C ALA A 84 -2.53 -3.67 -5.61
N GLY A 85 -3.24 -2.61 -6.01
CA GLY A 85 -2.78 -1.67 -7.03
C GLY A 85 -1.50 -0.95 -6.61
N LEU A 86 -1.47 -0.41 -5.39
CA LEU A 86 -0.32 0.29 -4.84
C LEU A 86 0.95 -0.58 -4.83
N ILE A 87 0.86 -1.82 -4.32
CA ILE A 87 2.00 -2.75 -4.28
C ILE A 87 2.47 -3.09 -5.69
N ARG A 88 1.54 -3.37 -6.60
CA ARG A 88 1.86 -3.69 -8.00
C ARG A 88 2.60 -2.54 -8.68
N ASP A 89 2.12 -1.32 -8.52
CA ASP A 89 2.69 -0.15 -9.18
C ASP A 89 4.08 0.19 -8.61
N LEU A 90 4.21 0.20 -7.28
CA LEU A 90 5.51 0.43 -6.63
C LEU A 90 6.55 -0.62 -7.03
N ARG A 91 6.12 -1.87 -7.17
CA ARG A 91 7.02 -2.93 -7.62
C ARG A 91 7.48 -2.72 -9.06
N ILE A 92 6.59 -2.33 -9.98
CA ILE A 92 6.99 -2.03 -11.36
C ILE A 92 8.07 -0.93 -11.35
N VAL A 93 7.94 0.08 -10.48
CA VAL A 93 8.97 1.11 -10.28
C VAL A 93 10.28 0.51 -9.77
N VAL A 94 10.23 -0.36 -8.74
CA VAL A 94 11.42 -1.06 -8.22
C VAL A 94 12.11 -1.88 -9.31
N GLU A 95 11.37 -2.69 -10.05
CA GLU A 95 11.89 -3.57 -11.11
C GLU A 95 12.46 -2.78 -12.30
N SER A 96 11.93 -1.59 -12.57
CA SER A 96 12.47 -0.70 -13.60
C SER A 96 13.84 -0.10 -13.24
N GLY A 97 14.26 -0.20 -11.98
CA GLY A 97 15.48 0.44 -11.47
C GLY A 97 15.35 1.94 -11.25
N THR A 98 14.13 2.48 -11.32
CA THR A 98 13.87 3.91 -11.09
C THR A 98 14.15 4.28 -9.63
N LYS A 99 14.89 5.38 -9.43
CA LYS A 99 15.13 5.99 -8.13
C LYS A 99 14.60 7.42 -8.14
N LEU A 100 13.76 7.76 -7.18
CA LEU A 100 13.21 9.09 -7.01
C LEU A 100 13.96 9.80 -5.89
N ALA A 101 14.24 11.08 -6.11
CA ALA A 101 14.81 11.97 -5.11
C ALA A 101 14.02 13.26 -5.11
N LEU A 102 13.61 13.73 -3.93
CA LEU A 102 13.07 15.07 -3.79
C LEU A 102 14.22 16.06 -3.95
N TRP A 103 14.13 16.91 -4.96
CA TRP A 103 15.06 18.02 -5.09
C TRP A 103 14.81 19.01 -3.95
N GLN A 104 15.84 19.22 -3.12
CA GLN A 104 15.88 20.35 -2.20
C GLN A 104 16.66 21.48 -2.88
N PRO A 105 16.07 22.67 -3.07
CA PRO A 105 16.88 23.84 -3.38
C PRO A 105 17.92 24.01 -2.29
N ALA A 106 19.16 24.30 -2.68
CA ALA A 106 20.14 24.80 -1.74
C ALA A 106 19.51 26.00 -1.02
N SER A 107 19.44 25.95 0.30
CA SER A 107 19.17 27.12 1.13
C SER A 107 20.38 28.05 0.98
N ASP A 108 20.44 28.79 -0.13
CA ASP A 108 21.43 29.81 -0.35
C ASP A 108 21.18 30.95 0.64
N LEU A 109 21.99 30.93 1.70
CA LEU A 109 22.56 32.06 2.43
C LEU A 109 21.62 33.24 2.71
N VAL A 110 21.13 33.32 3.95
CA VAL A 110 20.97 34.64 4.60
C VAL A 110 21.98 34.70 5.72
N THR A 111 23.01 35.49 5.48
CA THR A 111 24.06 35.89 6.43
C THR A 111 23.48 36.86 7.46
#